data_AF-A0A9W9D954-F1
#
_entry.id   AF-A0A9W9D954-F1
#
_cell.length_a   1.000
_cell.length_b   1.000
_cell.length_c   1.000
_cell.angle_alpha   90.00
_cell.angle_beta   90.00
_cell.angle_gamma   90.00
#
_symmetry.space_group_name_H-M   'P 1'
#
loop_
_entity.id
_entity.type
_entity.pdbx_description
1 polymer ?
#
loop_
_entity_poly.entity_id
_entity_poly.type
_entity_poly.pdbx_seq_one_letter_code
_entity_poly.pdbx_strand_id
1 'polypeptide(L)'
;MSSSVPTILIQLPLNDEDRAHYSGEQIHDYFDRINLPKKFSGSSLLSNKAYATTKEHGLPFLHALTRCHTCEVPFENLELHYSAHKTITLEPADLYTKIVTRRRGGRCMENNTFFATVLRSLGFEVRNCGGRVSRAMSPWPDIRKNQAATYDGWNHMLNLVRLDGQWYVVDVGMGSMGPNIPYPLEDGFEIISIAPRKIRLQLRAIAESYGHHSNKLWCYDVCHSPSYDGEEVWTPTYCFTETEFLPQDYQMMSWFTSTHPTSFFTRSVNSMRMIMDDAQEKIIGNIMLFEGKITKSIGADREVLKECMTEDERVAALKELFDINLTEEERNGIPVDRQLG
;
A
#
# COMPACT_ATOMS: atom_id res chain seq x y z
N MET A 1 29.91 7.83 33.93
CA MET A 1 29.21 6.55 33.71
C MET A 1 28.16 6.81 32.66
N SER A 2 28.44 6.38 31.42
CA SER A 2 27.50 6.49 30.30
C SER A 2 26.31 5.57 30.61
N SER A 3 25.13 6.13 30.81
CA SER A 3 23.90 5.36 30.86
C SER A 3 23.59 4.89 29.44
N SER A 4 24.24 3.80 29.02
CA SER A 4 23.79 3.03 27.88
C SER A 4 22.48 2.35 28.30
N VAL A 5 21.37 3.10 28.23
CA VAL A 5 20.06 2.48 28.14
C VAL A 5 20.15 1.55 26.96
N PRO A 6 19.97 0.22 27.12
CA PRO A 6 19.92 -0.66 25.98
C PRO A 6 18.88 -0.11 25.02
N THR A 7 19.19 -0.08 23.72
CA THR A 7 18.22 0.15 22.64
C THR A 7 16.91 -0.47 23.06
N ILE A 8 15.85 0.34 23.20
CA ILE A 8 14.53 -0.14 23.64
C ILE A 8 14.27 -1.44 22.88
N LEU A 9 14.35 -2.56 23.60
CA LEU A 9 14.02 -3.85 23.02
C LEU A 9 12.56 -3.70 22.66
N ILE A 10 12.25 -3.72 21.36
CA ILE A 10 10.88 -3.74 20.87
C ILE A 10 10.25 -4.96 21.52
N GLN A 11 9.46 -4.72 22.56
CA GLN A 11 8.73 -5.78 23.22
C GLN A 11 7.64 -6.18 22.23
N LEU A 12 7.83 -7.36 21.64
CA LEU A 12 6.81 -7.90 20.76
C LEU A 12 5.61 -8.30 21.61
N PRO A 13 4.41 -7.83 21.26
CA PRO A 13 3.20 -8.27 21.93
C PRO A 13 3.05 -9.77 21.74
N LEU A 14 2.97 -10.51 22.85
CA LEU A 14 2.74 -11.97 22.83
C LEU A 14 1.25 -12.29 22.77
N ASN A 15 0.42 -11.40 23.32
CA ASN A 15 -1.03 -11.51 23.28
C ASN A 15 -1.60 -10.45 22.33
N ASP A 16 -2.78 -10.74 21.77
CA ASP A 16 -3.45 -9.79 20.89
C ASP A 16 -3.82 -8.48 21.60
N GLU A 17 -4.15 -8.52 22.90
CA GLU A 17 -4.45 -7.32 23.70
C GLU A 17 -3.25 -6.36 23.82
N ASP A 18 -2.02 -6.89 23.73
CA ASP A 18 -0.78 -6.12 23.79
C ASP A 18 -0.42 -5.50 22.42
N ARG A 19 -1.08 -5.94 21.33
CA ARG A 19 -0.87 -5.36 20.00
C ARG A 19 -1.44 -3.95 19.97
N ALA A 20 -0.84 -3.10 19.15
CA ALA A 20 -1.29 -1.72 19.02
C ALA A 20 -2.73 -1.64 18.49
N HIS A 21 -3.52 -0.78 19.13
CA HIS A 21 -4.88 -0.46 18.76
C HIS A 21 -5.07 1.05 18.80
N TYR A 22 -5.90 1.55 17.88
CA TYR A 22 -6.41 2.91 17.92
C TYR A 22 -7.65 2.99 18.80
N SER A 23 -7.80 4.10 19.50
CA SER A 23 -9.01 4.39 20.29
C SER A 23 -10.24 4.54 19.38
N GLY A 24 -11.43 4.50 19.96
CA GLY A 24 -12.67 4.74 19.20
C GLY A 24 -12.69 6.12 18.52
N GLU A 25 -12.14 7.14 19.17
CA GLU A 25 -11.99 8.49 18.62
C GLU A 25 -11.04 8.49 17.40
N GLN A 26 -9.86 7.87 17.53
CA GLN A 26 -8.91 7.76 16.42
C GLN A 26 -9.47 6.98 15.22
N ILE A 27 -10.34 5.99 15.48
CA ILE A 27 -11.04 5.25 14.42
C ILE A 27 -12.09 6.13 13.73
N HIS A 28 -12.80 6.98 14.46
CA HIS A 28 -13.72 7.95 13.85
C HIS A 28 -12.97 9.01 13.04
N ASP A 29 -11.88 9.57 13.56
CA ASP A 29 -11.02 10.51 12.84
C ASP A 29 -10.48 9.88 11.55
N TYR A 30 -10.14 8.59 11.59
CA TYR A 30 -9.76 7.85 10.40
C TYR A 30 -10.92 7.68 9.40
N PHE A 31 -12.14 7.38 9.85
CA PHE A 31 -13.31 7.29 8.97
C PHE A 31 -13.59 8.62 8.25
N ASP A 32 -13.43 9.74 8.96
CA ASP A 32 -13.51 11.08 8.37
C ASP A 32 -12.36 11.31 7.38
N ARG A 33 -11.13 10.88 7.71
CA ARG A 33 -9.96 10.99 6.83
C ARG A 33 -10.18 10.29 5.48
N ILE A 34 -10.86 9.15 5.46
CA ILE A 34 -11.12 8.36 4.25
C ILE A 34 -12.51 8.61 3.65
N ASN A 35 -13.24 9.64 4.10
CA ASN A 35 -14.58 9.94 3.64
C ASN A 35 -15.51 8.71 3.64
N LEU A 36 -15.44 7.87 4.69
CA LEU A 36 -16.19 6.61 4.74
C LEU A 36 -17.70 6.89 4.60
N PRO A 37 -18.40 6.28 3.62
CA PRO A 37 -19.82 6.59 3.39
C PRO A 37 -20.69 6.30 4.62
N LYS A 38 -21.61 7.21 4.95
CA LYS A 38 -22.49 7.14 6.14
C LYS A 38 -23.28 5.83 6.27
N LYS A 39 -23.53 5.12 5.18
CA LYS A 39 -24.17 3.78 5.20
C LYS A 39 -23.37 2.76 6.02
N PHE A 40 -22.06 2.96 6.18
CA PHE A 40 -21.19 2.10 6.97
C PHE A 40 -21.12 2.53 8.45
N SER A 41 -21.51 3.76 8.80
CA SER A 41 -21.52 4.24 10.20
C SER A 41 -22.48 3.46 11.11
N GLY A 42 -23.52 2.85 10.53
CA GLY A 42 -24.46 1.97 11.24
C GLY A 42 -24.12 0.48 11.17
N SER A 43 -22.91 0.12 10.71
CA SER A 43 -22.52 -1.28 10.57
C SER A 43 -22.58 -2.01 11.90
N SER A 44 -23.18 -3.20 11.91
CA SER A 44 -23.29 -4.04 13.12
C SER A 44 -21.94 -4.36 13.75
N LEU A 45 -20.85 -4.39 12.96
CA LEU A 45 -19.51 -4.64 13.49
C LEU A 45 -18.99 -3.50 14.39
N LEU A 46 -19.46 -2.26 14.18
CA LEU A 46 -19.08 -1.13 15.04
C LEU A 46 -19.74 -1.25 16.42
N SER A 47 -20.90 -1.91 16.51
CA SER A 47 -21.57 -2.22 17.78
C SER A 47 -21.07 -3.52 18.41
N ASN A 48 -20.65 -4.50 17.60
CA ASN A 48 -20.10 -5.77 18.07
C ASN A 48 -18.95 -6.23 17.17
N LYS A 49 -17.72 -6.10 17.68
CA LYS A 49 -16.48 -6.46 16.99
C LYS A 49 -16.41 -7.93 16.56
N ALA A 50 -17.17 -8.84 17.18
CA ALA A 50 -17.22 -10.24 16.78
C ALA A 50 -17.71 -10.44 15.33
N TYR A 51 -18.45 -9.48 14.78
CA TYR A 51 -18.88 -9.51 13.39
C TYR A 51 -17.79 -9.14 12.38
N ALA A 52 -16.64 -8.63 12.83
CA ALA A 52 -15.54 -8.28 11.93
C ALA A 52 -14.94 -9.53 11.25
N THR A 53 -14.99 -10.69 11.90
CA THR A 53 -14.43 -11.95 11.37
C THR A 53 -15.42 -12.77 10.54
N THR A 54 -16.61 -12.24 10.23
CA THR A 54 -17.60 -12.92 9.39
C THR A 54 -17.61 -12.39 7.96
N LYS A 55 -17.91 -13.23 6.97
CA LYS A 55 -18.09 -12.77 5.58
C LYS A 55 -19.36 -11.94 5.42
N GLU A 56 -20.39 -12.17 6.23
CA GLU A 56 -21.66 -11.44 6.13
C GLU A 56 -21.51 -9.95 6.46
N HIS A 57 -20.75 -9.62 7.50
CA HIS A 57 -20.61 -8.23 7.98
C HIS A 57 -19.20 -7.67 7.78
N GLY A 58 -18.17 -8.48 8.06
CA GLY A 58 -16.77 -8.06 7.95
C GLY A 58 -16.33 -7.83 6.50
N LEU A 59 -16.65 -8.72 5.57
CA LEU A 59 -16.19 -8.61 4.18
C LEU A 59 -16.70 -7.34 3.48
N PRO A 60 -18.01 -6.98 3.50
CA PRO A 60 -18.48 -5.74 2.88
C PRO A 60 -17.83 -4.48 3.45
N PHE A 61 -17.58 -4.46 4.77
CA PHE A 61 -16.91 -3.33 5.42
C PHE A 61 -15.42 -3.29 5.07
N LEU A 62 -14.74 -4.43 5.00
CA LEU A 62 -13.35 -4.52 4.58
C LEU A 62 -13.17 -4.05 3.13
N HIS A 63 -14.10 -4.38 2.22
CA HIS A 63 -14.13 -3.82 0.87
C HIS A 63 -14.27 -2.29 0.89
N ALA A 64 -15.19 -1.77 1.72
CA ALA A 64 -15.40 -0.32 1.83
C ALA A 64 -14.16 0.40 2.36
N LEU A 65 -13.55 -0.10 3.45
CA LEU A 65 -12.32 0.45 4.01
C LEU A 65 -11.18 0.43 3.01
N THR A 66 -10.96 -0.69 2.32
CA THR A 66 -9.87 -0.84 1.33
C THR A 66 -10.04 0.16 0.19
N ARG A 67 -11.27 0.27 -0.34
CA ARG A 67 -11.60 1.19 -1.43
C ARG A 67 -11.41 2.65 -1.00
N CYS A 68 -11.97 3.04 0.14
CA CYS A 68 -11.90 4.42 0.62
C CYS A 68 -10.46 4.80 0.98
N HIS A 69 -9.72 3.90 1.65
CA HIS A 69 -8.32 4.13 2.00
C HIS A 69 -7.45 4.37 0.77
N THR A 70 -7.52 3.52 -0.25
CA THR A 70 -6.69 3.64 -1.45
C THR A 70 -7.03 4.85 -2.32
N CYS A 71 -8.25 5.39 -2.21
CA CYS A 71 -8.66 6.62 -2.86
C CYS A 71 -8.22 7.89 -2.11
N GLU A 72 -8.21 7.83 -0.77
CA GLU A 72 -8.05 9.02 0.08
C GLU A 72 -6.66 9.14 0.71
N VAL A 73 -6.02 8.02 1.06
CA VAL A 73 -4.65 7.96 1.61
C VAL A 73 -3.69 7.65 0.47
N PRO A 74 -2.88 8.63 0.01
CA PRO A 74 -1.98 8.39 -1.10
C PRO A 74 -0.89 7.39 -0.74
N PHE A 75 -0.45 6.61 -1.72
CA PHE A 75 0.89 6.04 -1.66
C PHE A 75 1.88 7.14 -2.05
N GLU A 76 2.85 7.42 -1.19
CA GLU A 76 3.83 8.50 -1.41
C GLU A 76 5.14 8.23 -0.69
N ASN A 77 6.24 8.83 -1.17
CA ASN A 77 7.56 8.76 -0.53
C ASN A 77 8.16 10.13 -0.22
N LEU A 78 7.33 11.15 -0.08
CA LEU A 78 7.75 12.54 0.09
C LEU A 78 8.52 12.77 1.39
N GLU A 79 8.30 11.95 2.42
CA GLU A 79 9.11 12.02 3.64
C GLU A 79 10.61 11.81 3.35
N LEU A 80 10.98 11.01 2.34
CA LEU A 80 12.39 10.83 1.96
C LEU A 80 13.00 12.03 1.22
N HIS A 81 12.16 12.91 0.68
CA HIS A 81 12.58 13.98 -0.22
C HIS A 81 12.41 15.36 0.41
N TYR A 82 11.28 15.64 1.04
CA TYR A 82 10.91 16.95 1.58
C TYR A 82 11.14 17.08 3.09
N SER A 83 11.23 15.98 3.84
CA SER A 83 11.51 16.07 5.27
C SER A 83 12.96 16.48 5.52
N ALA A 84 13.19 17.39 6.46
CA ALA A 84 14.54 17.72 6.92
C ALA A 84 15.25 16.50 7.56
N HIS A 85 14.48 15.61 8.20
CA HIS A 85 15.01 14.46 8.92
C HIS A 85 15.09 13.19 8.06
N LYS A 86 14.25 13.07 7.03
CA LYS A 86 14.18 11.91 6.12
C LYS A 86 14.01 10.57 6.85
N THR A 87 13.36 10.61 8.02
CA THR A 87 13.14 9.45 8.89
C THR A 87 11.79 8.84 8.58
N ILE A 88 11.79 7.53 8.36
CA ILE A 88 10.56 6.75 8.17
C ILE A 88 10.31 5.97 9.45
N THR A 89 9.14 6.21 10.05
CA THR A 89 8.66 5.51 11.24
C THR A 89 7.53 4.55 10.85
N LEU A 90 7.48 3.41 11.53
CA LEU A 90 6.38 2.45 11.46
C LEU A 90 5.63 2.37 12.79
N GLU A 91 5.90 3.28 13.72
CA GLU A 91 5.23 3.32 15.00
C GLU A 91 3.76 3.74 14.82
N PRO A 92 2.79 2.98 15.36
CA PRO A 92 1.36 3.23 15.12
C PRO A 92 0.89 4.64 15.46
N ALA A 93 1.43 5.25 16.53
CA ALA A 93 1.08 6.61 16.93
C ALA A 93 1.55 7.65 15.90
N ASP A 94 2.77 7.50 15.40
CA ASP A 94 3.32 8.40 14.37
C ASP A 94 2.59 8.24 13.04
N LEU A 95 2.26 6.99 12.66
CA LEU A 95 1.47 6.71 11.47
C LEU A 95 0.08 7.33 11.55
N TYR A 96 -0.56 7.32 12.73
CA TYR A 96 -1.81 8.02 12.95
C TYR A 96 -1.68 9.52 12.72
N THR A 97 -0.72 10.16 13.38
CA THR A 97 -0.48 11.60 13.19
C THR A 97 -0.16 11.94 11.74
N LYS A 98 0.62 11.10 11.06
CA LYS A 98 0.98 11.29 9.64
C LYS A 98 -0.25 11.17 8.73
N ILE A 99 -0.95 10.04 8.78
CA ILE A 99 -1.99 9.69 7.80
C ILE A 99 -3.29 10.44 8.09
N VAL A 100 -3.68 10.54 9.36
CA VAL A 100 -4.97 11.12 9.77
C VAL A 100 -4.82 12.62 10.00
N THR A 101 -3.99 13.04 10.96
CA THR A 101 -3.89 14.45 11.37
C THR A 101 -3.24 15.34 10.31
N ARG A 102 -2.10 14.90 9.74
CA ARG A 102 -1.37 15.65 8.71
C ARG A 102 -1.88 15.39 7.28
N ARG A 103 -2.88 14.50 7.13
CA ARG A 103 -3.46 14.06 5.86
C ARG A 103 -2.44 13.58 4.83
N ARG A 104 -1.32 13.02 5.29
CA ARG A 104 -0.27 12.46 4.44
C ARG A 104 -0.58 11.01 4.04
N GLY A 105 0.29 10.47 3.21
CA GLY A 105 0.26 9.06 2.81
C GLY A 105 1.47 8.32 3.36
N GLY A 106 1.90 7.28 2.66
CA GLY A 106 3.15 6.60 2.93
C GLY A 106 3.48 5.55 1.88
N ARG A 107 4.57 4.81 2.07
CA ARG A 107 4.87 3.64 1.21
C ARG A 107 4.13 2.39 1.71
N CYS A 108 4.45 1.23 1.14
CA CYS A 108 3.77 -0.03 1.42
C CYS A 108 3.75 -0.40 2.91
N MET A 109 4.89 -0.27 3.60
CA MET A 109 4.99 -0.62 5.02
C MET A 109 4.20 0.35 5.91
N GLU A 110 4.22 1.64 5.61
CA GLU A 110 3.48 2.66 6.38
C GLU A 110 1.97 2.47 6.21
N ASN A 111 1.49 2.33 4.97
CA ASN A 111 0.07 2.12 4.67
C ASN A 111 -0.44 0.81 5.25
N ASN A 112 0.23 -0.33 4.99
CA ASN A 112 -0.26 -1.61 5.45
C ASN A 112 -0.09 -1.82 6.97
N THR A 113 0.89 -1.17 7.63
CA THR A 113 0.99 -1.17 9.12
C THR A 113 -0.14 -0.37 9.74
N PHE A 114 -0.39 0.85 9.24
CA PHE A 114 -1.49 1.68 9.71
C PHE A 114 -2.83 0.98 9.49
N PHE A 115 -3.07 0.45 8.29
CA PHE A 115 -4.31 -0.24 7.96
C PHE A 115 -4.51 -1.51 8.79
N ALA A 116 -3.45 -2.30 9.04
CA ALA A 116 -3.54 -3.45 9.92
C ALA A 116 -3.93 -3.06 11.36
N THR A 117 -3.37 -1.95 11.88
CA THR A 117 -3.72 -1.43 13.20
C THR A 117 -5.19 -0.98 13.26
N VAL A 118 -5.68 -0.30 12.22
CA VAL A 118 -7.11 0.03 12.07
C VAL A 118 -7.98 -1.23 12.09
N LEU A 119 -7.63 -2.25 11.29
CA LEU A 119 -8.40 -3.49 11.19
C LEU A 119 -8.43 -4.24 12.53
N ARG A 120 -7.31 -4.37 13.23
CA ARG A 120 -7.28 -4.96 14.58
C ARG A 120 -8.16 -4.19 15.57
N SER A 121 -8.13 -2.87 15.49
CA SER A 121 -8.97 -1.98 16.33
C SER A 121 -10.46 -2.20 16.11
N LEU A 122 -10.85 -2.63 14.91
CA LEU A 122 -12.22 -2.98 14.55
C LEU A 122 -12.60 -4.43 14.85
N GLY A 123 -11.65 -5.26 15.33
CA GLY A 123 -11.87 -6.65 15.69
C GLY A 123 -11.53 -7.68 14.61
N PHE A 124 -10.91 -7.28 13.50
CA PHE A 124 -10.45 -8.23 12.49
C PHE A 124 -9.22 -9.01 13.00
N GLU A 125 -9.14 -10.30 12.67
CA GLU A 125 -7.92 -11.10 12.83
C GLU A 125 -6.99 -10.80 11.65
N VAL A 126 -5.83 -10.18 11.94
CA VAL A 126 -4.91 -9.67 10.91
C VAL A 126 -3.50 -10.23 11.09
N ARG A 127 -2.97 -10.85 10.02
CA ARG A 127 -1.57 -11.27 9.91
C ARG A 127 -0.83 -10.38 8.91
N ASN A 128 0.27 -9.77 9.34
CA ASN A 128 1.14 -9.02 8.45
C ASN A 128 2.10 -9.98 7.74
N CYS A 129 2.27 -9.86 6.42
CA CYS A 129 3.12 -10.73 5.62
C CYS A 129 4.18 -9.95 4.83
N GLY A 130 5.29 -10.61 4.52
CA GLY A 130 6.34 -10.09 3.65
C GLY A 130 6.13 -10.51 2.20
N GLY A 131 6.41 -9.59 1.28
CA GLY A 131 6.34 -9.80 -0.16
C GLY A 131 7.59 -9.31 -0.90
N ARG A 132 7.77 -9.81 -2.11
CA ARG A 132 8.80 -9.40 -3.06
C ARG A 132 8.12 -8.78 -4.26
N VAL A 133 8.42 -7.53 -4.57
CA VAL A 133 7.95 -6.90 -5.80
C VAL A 133 8.66 -7.53 -7.00
N SER A 134 7.90 -7.82 -8.06
CA SER A 134 8.46 -8.30 -9.32
C SER A 134 9.25 -7.19 -10.01
N ARG A 135 10.37 -7.55 -10.63
CA ARG A 135 11.14 -6.63 -11.48
C ARG A 135 10.40 -6.21 -12.74
N ALA A 136 9.27 -6.84 -13.08
CA ALA A 136 8.34 -6.32 -14.08
C ALA A 136 7.74 -4.96 -13.67
N MET A 137 7.67 -4.67 -12.37
CA MET A 137 7.21 -3.37 -11.82
C MET A 137 8.33 -2.34 -11.67
N SER A 138 9.55 -2.67 -12.13
CA SER A 138 10.68 -1.75 -12.03
C SER A 138 10.40 -0.45 -12.78
N PRO A 139 10.78 0.72 -12.23
CA PRO A 139 10.66 1.99 -12.94
C PRO A 139 11.61 2.07 -14.15
N TRP A 140 12.68 1.28 -14.17
CA TRP A 140 13.67 1.26 -15.25
C TRP A 140 13.28 0.31 -16.38
N PRO A 141 13.13 0.79 -17.64
CA PRO A 141 12.73 -0.04 -18.77
C PRO A 141 13.65 -1.24 -19.03
N ASP A 142 14.96 -1.07 -18.86
CA ASP A 142 15.93 -2.15 -19.10
C ASP A 142 15.79 -3.30 -18.11
N ILE A 143 15.43 -3.00 -16.86
CA ILE A 143 15.15 -4.03 -15.86
C ILE A 143 13.87 -4.77 -16.23
N ARG A 144 12.80 -4.06 -16.64
CA ARG A 144 11.57 -4.71 -17.11
C ARG A 144 11.84 -5.61 -18.33
N LYS A 145 12.63 -5.14 -19.29
CA LYS A 145 12.94 -5.89 -20.51
C LYS A 145 13.74 -7.16 -20.23
N ASN A 146 14.75 -7.08 -19.36
CA ASN A 146 15.73 -8.15 -19.20
C ASN A 146 15.49 -9.04 -17.97
N GLN A 147 14.70 -8.59 -17.00
CA GLN A 147 14.56 -9.25 -15.70
C GLN A 147 13.11 -9.34 -15.20
N ALA A 148 12.09 -9.07 -16.02
CA ALA A 148 10.68 -9.12 -15.60
C ALA A 148 10.22 -10.47 -15.00
N ALA A 149 10.89 -11.58 -15.34
CA ALA A 149 10.59 -12.90 -14.79
C ALA A 149 11.10 -13.10 -13.35
N THR A 150 11.81 -12.11 -12.79
CA THR A 150 12.44 -12.18 -11.47
C THR A 150 11.81 -11.19 -10.48
N TYR A 151 12.16 -11.32 -9.21
CA TYR A 151 11.66 -10.58 -8.06
C TYR A 151 12.81 -9.97 -7.28
N ASP A 152 12.53 -8.89 -6.54
CA ASP A 152 13.48 -8.28 -5.63
C ASP A 152 13.59 -9.05 -4.28
N GLY A 153 14.37 -8.48 -3.36
CA GLY A 153 14.37 -8.88 -1.95
C GLY A 153 12.99 -8.70 -1.30
N TRP A 154 12.86 -9.09 -0.04
CA TRP A 154 11.68 -8.74 0.75
C TRP A 154 11.61 -7.22 0.89
N ASN A 155 10.66 -6.60 0.19
CA ASN A 155 10.52 -5.14 0.09
C ASN A 155 9.06 -4.66 0.03
N HIS A 156 8.10 -5.58 0.13
CA HIS A 156 6.68 -5.29 0.19
C HIS A 156 6.05 -5.82 1.46
N MET A 157 5.05 -5.11 1.97
CA MET A 157 4.22 -5.55 3.09
C MET A 157 2.79 -5.67 2.58
N LEU A 158 2.07 -6.70 3.00
CA LEU A 158 0.63 -6.82 2.83
C LEU A 158 0.00 -7.48 4.06
N ASN A 159 -1.32 -7.49 4.12
CA ASN A 159 -2.08 -8.06 5.22
C ASN A 159 -2.89 -9.28 4.75
N LEU A 160 -3.00 -10.29 5.61
CA LEU A 160 -4.02 -11.33 5.51
C LEU A 160 -5.06 -11.10 6.60
N VAL A 161 -6.34 -11.16 6.23
CA VAL A 161 -7.48 -11.02 7.15
C VAL A 161 -8.29 -12.30 7.16
N ARG A 162 -8.62 -12.83 8.34
CA ARG A 162 -9.38 -14.08 8.45
C ARG A 162 -10.88 -13.80 8.56
N LEU A 163 -11.66 -14.40 7.65
CA LEU A 163 -13.12 -14.28 7.58
C LEU A 163 -13.75 -15.67 7.41
N ASP A 164 -14.61 -16.08 8.35
CA ASP A 164 -15.22 -17.42 8.42
C ASP A 164 -14.21 -18.55 8.15
N GLY A 165 -13.04 -18.47 8.80
CA GLY A 165 -11.97 -19.45 8.69
C GLY A 165 -11.08 -19.35 7.43
N GLN A 166 -11.45 -18.54 6.44
CA GLN A 166 -10.70 -18.34 5.20
C GLN A 166 -9.82 -17.08 5.28
N TRP A 167 -8.58 -17.15 4.81
CA TRP A 167 -7.72 -15.98 4.67
C TRP A 167 -8.06 -15.19 3.40
N TYR A 168 -8.07 -13.87 3.53
CA TYR A 168 -8.21 -12.90 2.45
C TYR A 168 -6.96 -12.03 2.38
N VAL A 169 -6.46 -11.79 1.16
CA VAL A 169 -5.37 -10.85 0.90
C VAL A 169 -5.94 -9.44 0.90
N VAL A 170 -5.29 -8.56 1.66
CA VAL A 170 -5.64 -7.14 1.79
C VAL A 170 -4.36 -6.32 1.67
N ASP A 171 -4.28 -5.55 0.59
CA ASP A 171 -3.10 -4.73 0.30
C ASP A 171 -3.53 -3.34 -0.17
N VAL A 172 -3.32 -2.35 0.70
CA VAL A 172 -3.55 -0.93 0.43
C VAL A 172 -2.25 -0.18 0.13
N GLY A 173 -1.12 -0.89 0.05
CA GLY A 173 0.23 -0.33 0.03
C GLY A 173 0.99 -0.51 -1.29
N MET A 174 0.42 -1.15 -2.31
CA MET A 174 1.04 -1.29 -3.64
C MET A 174 0.67 -0.15 -4.61
N GLY A 175 -0.19 0.77 -4.18
CA GLY A 175 -0.70 1.89 -4.97
C GLY A 175 -1.43 1.47 -6.25
N SER A 176 -1.17 2.11 -7.39
CA SER A 176 -1.89 1.89 -8.65
C SER A 176 -1.80 0.45 -9.16
N MET A 177 -0.73 -0.27 -8.81
CA MET A 177 -0.49 -1.66 -9.19
C MET A 177 -1.10 -2.67 -8.22
N GLY A 178 -1.68 -2.21 -7.10
CA GLY A 178 -2.28 -3.06 -6.09
C GLY A 178 -3.57 -3.75 -6.52
N PRO A 179 -4.07 -4.70 -5.72
CA PRO A 179 -5.32 -5.38 -5.99
C PRO A 179 -6.52 -4.44 -5.87
N ASN A 180 -6.45 -3.44 -4.98
CA ASN A 180 -7.51 -2.45 -4.74
C ASN A 180 -8.85 -3.02 -4.26
N ILE A 181 -8.87 -4.33 -3.96
CA ILE A 181 -9.98 -5.08 -3.37
C ILE A 181 -9.39 -6.16 -2.46
N PRO A 182 -10.06 -6.50 -1.34
CA PRO A 182 -9.86 -7.77 -0.67
C PRO A 182 -10.23 -8.94 -1.58
N TYR A 183 -9.46 -10.02 -1.54
CA TYR A 183 -9.75 -11.25 -2.31
C TYR A 183 -9.29 -12.50 -1.55
N PRO A 184 -9.93 -13.66 -1.74
CA PRO A 184 -9.57 -14.87 -1.00
C PRO A 184 -8.15 -15.34 -1.36
N LEU A 185 -7.43 -15.83 -0.34
CA LEU A 185 -6.18 -16.55 -0.52
C LEU A 185 -6.48 -17.96 -1.06
N GLU A 186 -6.66 -18.05 -2.37
CA GLU A 186 -7.06 -19.28 -3.08
C GLU A 186 -6.25 -19.41 -4.37
N ASP A 187 -5.70 -20.60 -4.62
CA ASP A 187 -4.90 -20.88 -5.81
C ASP A 187 -5.78 -20.90 -7.06
N GLY A 188 -5.40 -20.13 -8.07
CA GLY A 188 -6.18 -19.96 -9.28
C GLY A 188 -7.30 -18.92 -9.19
N PHE A 189 -7.42 -18.18 -8.08
CA PHE A 189 -8.39 -17.09 -7.97
C PHE A 189 -8.14 -16.03 -9.03
N GLU A 190 -9.21 -15.59 -9.71
CA GLU A 190 -9.16 -14.56 -10.76
C GLU A 190 -10.41 -13.66 -10.67
N ILE A 191 -10.22 -12.35 -10.82
CA ILE A 191 -11.33 -11.38 -10.83
C ILE A 191 -10.97 -10.11 -11.61
N ILE A 192 -11.98 -9.40 -12.11
CA ILE A 192 -11.83 -8.02 -12.56
C ILE A 192 -11.73 -7.11 -11.34
N SER A 193 -10.57 -6.50 -11.11
CA SER A 193 -10.38 -5.58 -9.97
C SER A 193 -10.76 -4.14 -10.30
N ILE A 194 -10.37 -3.65 -11.47
CA ILE A 194 -10.73 -2.33 -12.02
C ILE A 194 -10.96 -2.53 -13.50
N ALA A 195 -12.19 -2.48 -13.99
CA ALA A 195 -12.46 -2.81 -15.39
C ALA A 195 -11.61 -1.95 -16.37
N PRO A 196 -10.95 -2.54 -17.38
CA PRO A 196 -10.98 -3.96 -17.76
C PRO A 196 -9.89 -4.83 -17.07
N ARG A 197 -9.03 -4.26 -16.23
CA ARG A 197 -7.93 -4.95 -15.53
C ARG A 197 -8.42 -6.15 -14.72
N LYS A 198 -7.86 -7.31 -15.01
CA LYS A 198 -7.97 -8.53 -14.20
C LYS A 198 -6.77 -8.71 -13.29
N ILE A 199 -6.99 -9.43 -12.19
CA ILE A 199 -5.95 -9.92 -11.27
C ILE A 199 -6.10 -11.41 -11.10
N ARG A 200 -4.99 -12.10 -10.81
CA ARG A 200 -5.02 -13.50 -10.39
C ARG A 200 -4.04 -13.78 -9.27
N LEU A 201 -4.32 -14.84 -8.52
CA LEU A 201 -3.46 -15.37 -7.48
C LEU A 201 -3.10 -16.83 -7.80
N GLN A 202 -1.82 -17.17 -7.72
CA GLN A 202 -1.33 -18.53 -7.99
C GLN A 202 -0.32 -18.97 -6.95
N LEU A 203 -0.40 -20.21 -6.48
CA LEU A 203 0.61 -20.83 -5.62
C LEU A 203 1.65 -21.54 -6.48
N ARG A 204 2.76 -20.84 -6.80
CA ARG A 204 3.79 -21.33 -7.72
C ARG A 204 5.20 -21.01 -7.25
N ALA A 205 6.19 -21.77 -7.75
CA ALA A 205 7.59 -21.41 -7.55
C ALA A 205 7.94 -20.17 -8.39
N ILE A 206 8.84 -19.33 -7.86
CA ILE A 206 9.42 -18.21 -8.62
C ILE A 206 10.61 -18.70 -9.45
N ALA A 207 10.89 -18.03 -10.57
CA ALA A 207 11.84 -18.50 -11.59
C ALA A 207 13.27 -18.65 -11.06
N GLU A 208 13.63 -17.88 -10.02
CA GLU A 208 14.96 -17.88 -9.40
C GLU A 208 15.13 -18.95 -8.32
N SER A 209 14.07 -19.67 -7.97
CA SER A 209 14.16 -20.77 -7.01
C SER A 209 14.99 -21.89 -7.62
N TYR A 210 16.06 -22.27 -6.92
CA TYR A 210 16.94 -23.36 -7.34
C TYR A 210 16.49 -24.69 -6.73
N GLY A 211 16.45 -25.74 -7.54
CA GLY A 211 16.24 -27.12 -7.11
C GLY A 211 14.89 -27.74 -7.52
N HIS A 212 14.86 -29.07 -7.56
CA HIS A 212 13.71 -29.88 -8.02
C HIS A 212 12.46 -29.77 -7.14
N HIS A 213 12.60 -29.27 -5.91
CA HIS A 213 11.51 -29.06 -4.95
C HIS A 213 11.52 -27.61 -4.45
N SER A 214 11.38 -26.66 -5.38
CA SER A 214 11.32 -25.25 -5.04
C SER A 214 10.09 -24.94 -4.19
N ASN A 215 10.30 -24.16 -3.12
CA ASN A 215 9.20 -23.66 -2.30
C ASN A 215 8.26 -22.79 -3.16
N LYS A 216 6.96 -23.00 -3.00
CA LYS A 216 5.95 -22.19 -3.67
C LYS A 216 5.70 -20.91 -2.87
N LEU A 217 5.44 -19.83 -3.59
CA LEU A 217 4.98 -18.55 -3.05
C LEU A 217 3.64 -18.21 -3.71
N TRP A 218 2.83 -17.44 -3.00
CA TRP A 218 1.62 -16.85 -3.55
C TRP A 218 2.03 -15.72 -4.50
N CYS A 219 1.78 -15.88 -5.80
CA CYS A 219 2.13 -14.95 -6.86
C CYS A 219 0.89 -14.20 -7.32
N TYR A 220 0.91 -12.88 -7.17
CA TYR A 220 -0.11 -11.96 -7.64
C TYR A 220 0.32 -11.38 -9.00
N ASP A 221 -0.48 -11.64 -10.02
CA ASP A 221 -0.26 -11.18 -11.39
C ASP A 221 -1.44 -10.30 -11.85
N VAL A 222 -1.16 -9.36 -12.74
CA VAL A 222 -2.12 -8.40 -13.30
C VAL A 222 -2.20 -8.56 -14.81
N CYS A 223 -3.41 -8.56 -15.36
CA CYS A 223 -3.66 -8.40 -16.79
C CYS A 223 -4.35 -7.05 -17.03
N HIS A 224 -3.63 -6.09 -17.62
CA HIS A 224 -4.14 -4.73 -17.83
C HIS A 224 -5.15 -4.62 -18.97
N SER A 225 -4.97 -5.42 -20.02
CA SER A 225 -5.78 -5.39 -21.22
C SER A 225 -6.13 -6.83 -21.61
N PRO A 226 -7.11 -7.45 -20.94
CA PRO A 226 -7.57 -8.78 -21.33
C PRO A 226 -8.13 -8.70 -22.76
N SER A 227 -7.64 -9.58 -23.62
CA SER A 227 -8.13 -9.70 -24.99
C SER A 227 -9.36 -10.60 -25.00
N TYR A 228 -10.42 -10.21 -25.73
CA TYR A 228 -11.60 -11.07 -25.91
C TYR A 228 -11.34 -12.20 -26.92
N ASP A 229 -10.41 -11.99 -27.86
CA ASP A 229 -10.15 -12.89 -28.99
C ASP A 229 -8.69 -13.37 -29.07
N GLY A 230 -7.87 -13.13 -28.03
CA GLY A 230 -6.45 -13.45 -28.02
C GLY A 230 -5.93 -13.83 -26.63
N GLU A 231 -4.65 -14.19 -26.55
CA GLU A 231 -4.04 -14.60 -25.27
C GLU A 231 -3.94 -13.42 -24.29
N GLU A 232 -4.41 -13.63 -23.07
CA GLU A 232 -4.24 -12.68 -21.98
C GLU A 232 -2.77 -12.58 -21.56
N VAL A 233 -2.21 -11.36 -21.61
CA VAL A 233 -0.85 -11.11 -21.13
C VAL A 233 -0.89 -10.81 -19.64
N TRP A 234 -0.35 -11.73 -18.85
CA TRP A 234 -0.25 -11.62 -17.41
C TRP A 234 1.12 -11.13 -16.99
N THR A 235 1.16 -10.06 -16.21
CA THR A 235 2.39 -9.44 -15.71
C THR A 235 2.51 -9.73 -14.22
N PRO A 236 3.62 -10.35 -13.74
CA PRO A 236 3.83 -10.56 -12.32
C PRO A 236 3.99 -9.21 -11.61
N THR A 237 3.37 -9.06 -10.44
CA THR A 237 3.43 -7.81 -9.67
C THR A 237 4.15 -7.99 -8.35
N TYR A 238 3.77 -8.99 -7.55
CA TYR A 238 4.53 -9.40 -6.37
C TYR A 238 4.29 -10.87 -6.03
N CYS A 239 5.16 -11.44 -5.20
CA CYS A 239 4.91 -12.73 -4.56
C CYS A 239 5.08 -12.64 -3.04
N PHE A 240 4.42 -13.49 -2.26
CA PHE A 240 4.47 -13.45 -0.80
C PHE A 240 4.32 -14.84 -0.16
N THR A 241 4.58 -14.88 1.14
CA THR A 241 4.40 -16.07 2.00
C THR A 241 3.26 -15.83 2.99
N GLU A 242 2.69 -16.89 3.53
CA GLU A 242 1.75 -16.84 4.66
C GLU A 242 2.43 -16.63 6.01
N THR A 243 3.77 -16.69 6.04
CA THR A 243 4.58 -16.44 7.23
C THR A 243 4.33 -15.03 7.75
N GLU A 244 3.98 -14.92 9.03
CA GLU A 244 3.89 -13.62 9.69
C GLU A 244 5.27 -12.96 9.72
N PHE A 245 5.32 -11.72 9.25
CA PHE A 245 6.48 -10.84 9.42
C PHE A 245 6.21 -9.94 10.62
N LEU A 246 7.23 -9.78 11.45
CA LEU A 246 7.19 -9.02 12.70
C LEU A 246 7.66 -7.58 12.47
N PRO A 247 7.36 -6.65 13.38
CA PRO A 247 7.85 -5.27 13.31
C PRO A 247 9.35 -5.14 13.01
N GLN A 248 10.20 -6.02 13.54
CA GLN A 248 11.65 -6.00 13.28
C GLN A 248 12.00 -6.36 11.83
N ASP A 249 11.24 -7.26 11.20
CA ASP A 249 11.43 -7.58 9.78
C ASP A 249 11.15 -6.34 8.93
N TYR A 250 10.04 -5.64 9.25
CA TYR A 250 9.68 -4.41 8.56
C TYR A 250 10.65 -3.26 8.83
N GLN A 251 11.29 -3.19 9.99
CA GLN A 251 12.36 -2.22 10.24
C GLN A 251 13.55 -2.44 9.30
N MET A 252 13.97 -3.68 9.09
CA MET A 252 15.06 -4.01 8.15
C MET A 252 14.67 -3.68 6.70
N MET A 253 13.46 -4.07 6.30
CA MET A 253 12.92 -3.78 4.97
C MET A 253 12.76 -2.27 4.73
N SER A 254 12.22 -1.54 5.71
CA SER A 254 12.04 -0.09 5.66
C SER A 254 13.38 0.62 5.59
N TRP A 255 14.37 0.21 6.40
CA TRP A 255 15.70 0.79 6.36
C TRP A 255 16.32 0.69 4.96
N PHE A 256 16.29 -0.50 4.34
CA PHE A 256 16.79 -0.68 2.98
C PHE A 256 16.06 0.23 1.98
N THR A 257 14.73 0.18 1.97
CA THR A 257 13.94 0.96 1.00
C THR A 257 14.04 2.47 1.20
N SER A 258 14.41 2.92 2.40
CA SER A 258 14.50 4.34 2.79
C SER A 258 15.90 4.94 2.68
N THR A 259 16.95 4.11 2.72
CA THR A 259 18.33 4.60 2.81
C THR A 259 19.26 4.05 1.74
N HIS A 260 18.99 2.84 1.23
CA HIS A 260 19.91 2.21 0.31
C HIS A 260 19.94 2.97 -1.02
N PRO A 261 21.14 3.29 -1.56
CA PRO A 261 21.24 4.11 -2.75
C PRO A 261 20.56 3.46 -3.95
N THR A 262 20.45 2.13 -4.03
CA THR A 262 19.78 1.45 -5.17
C THR A 262 18.25 1.39 -5.06
N SER A 263 17.67 1.80 -3.93
CA SER A 263 16.22 1.88 -3.79
C SER A 263 15.69 3.00 -4.69
N PHE A 264 14.69 2.69 -5.52
CA PHE A 264 14.00 3.71 -6.32
C PHE A 264 13.42 4.84 -5.46
N PHE A 265 12.89 4.50 -4.29
CA PHE A 265 12.24 5.46 -3.40
C PHE A 265 13.19 6.56 -2.89
N THR A 266 14.50 6.32 -2.85
CA THR A 266 15.48 7.31 -2.38
C THR A 266 15.93 8.28 -3.46
N ARG A 267 15.56 8.03 -4.73
CA ARG A 267 16.01 8.80 -5.90
C ARG A 267 14.89 9.59 -6.55
N SER A 268 13.68 9.03 -6.55
CA SER A 268 12.58 9.56 -7.34
C SER A 268 11.39 9.92 -6.49
N VAL A 269 10.78 11.06 -6.79
CA VAL A 269 9.56 11.52 -6.12
C VAL A 269 8.36 10.82 -6.75
N ASN A 270 7.51 10.19 -5.94
CA ASN A 270 6.32 9.52 -6.41
C ASN A 270 5.14 9.74 -5.46
N SER A 271 3.95 9.94 -6.03
CA SER A 271 2.69 9.96 -5.30
C SER A 271 1.60 9.35 -6.16
N MET A 272 0.72 8.53 -5.58
CA MET A 272 -0.39 7.93 -6.29
C MET A 272 -1.60 7.73 -5.39
N ARG A 273 -2.78 7.86 -5.98
CA ARG A 273 -4.04 7.48 -5.35
C ARG A 273 -5.02 6.93 -6.38
N MET A 274 -6.00 6.19 -5.90
CA MET A 274 -7.05 5.65 -6.74
C MET A 274 -8.16 6.69 -6.99
N ILE A 275 -8.91 6.50 -8.07
CA ILE A 275 -10.08 7.30 -8.44
C ILE A 275 -11.31 6.42 -8.23
N MET A 276 -12.27 6.93 -7.46
CA MET A 276 -13.58 6.32 -7.29
C MET A 276 -14.56 6.85 -8.35
N ASP A 277 -15.59 6.07 -8.68
CA ASP A 277 -16.73 6.55 -9.45
C ASP A 277 -17.58 7.55 -8.65
N ASP A 278 -18.44 8.30 -9.35
CA ASP A 278 -19.31 9.31 -8.73
C ASP A 278 -20.24 8.73 -7.67
N ALA A 279 -20.61 7.45 -7.82
CA ALA A 279 -21.44 6.71 -6.86
C ALA A 279 -20.69 6.30 -5.57
N GLN A 280 -19.36 6.44 -5.53
CA GLN A 280 -18.50 6.02 -4.42
C GLN A 280 -18.57 4.50 -4.12
N GLU A 281 -18.76 3.72 -5.17
CA GLU A 281 -19.01 2.27 -5.14
C GLU A 281 -17.81 1.49 -5.72
N LYS A 282 -17.11 2.06 -6.70
CA LYS A 282 -16.06 1.34 -7.45
C LYS A 282 -14.84 2.20 -7.69
N ILE A 283 -13.68 1.56 -7.70
CA ILE A 283 -12.46 2.18 -8.20
C ILE A 283 -12.46 2.03 -9.73
N ILE A 284 -12.23 3.13 -10.43
CA ILE A 284 -12.28 3.20 -11.90
C ILE A 284 -10.92 3.54 -12.53
N GLY A 285 -9.95 3.93 -11.71
CA GLY A 285 -8.69 4.45 -12.23
C GLY A 285 -7.75 4.93 -11.13
N ASN A 286 -6.71 5.66 -11.52
CA ASN A 286 -5.73 6.24 -10.61
C ASN A 286 -5.14 7.54 -11.15
N ILE A 287 -4.61 8.36 -10.25
CA ILE A 287 -3.72 9.48 -10.56
C ILE A 287 -2.33 9.12 -10.03
N MET A 288 -1.29 9.39 -10.81
CA MET A 288 0.10 9.13 -10.46
C MET A 288 0.97 10.32 -10.82
N LEU A 289 1.69 10.85 -9.84
CA LEU A 289 2.83 11.75 -9.98
C LEU A 289 4.10 10.89 -9.97
N PHE A 290 4.91 11.00 -11.01
CA PHE A 290 6.26 10.44 -11.06
C PHE A 290 7.23 11.53 -11.48
N GLU A 291 8.15 11.89 -10.59
CA GLU A 291 9.02 13.06 -10.69
C GLU A 291 8.21 14.36 -10.87
N GLY A 292 8.14 14.90 -12.09
CA GLY A 292 7.29 16.04 -12.44
C GLY A 292 6.09 15.69 -13.31
N LYS A 293 5.95 14.43 -13.74
CA LYS A 293 4.89 14.03 -14.68
C LYS A 293 3.68 13.47 -13.95
N ILE A 294 2.50 14.01 -14.26
CA ILE A 294 1.24 13.58 -13.68
C ILE A 294 0.41 12.90 -14.76
N THR A 295 0.04 11.65 -14.50
CA THR A 295 -0.83 10.88 -15.38
C THR A 295 -2.08 10.43 -14.66
N LYS A 296 -3.20 10.46 -15.37
CA LYS A 296 -4.47 9.88 -14.94
C LYS A 296 -4.80 8.72 -15.85
N SER A 297 -5.23 7.62 -15.26
CA SER A 297 -5.65 6.43 -15.99
C SER A 297 -7.06 6.07 -15.53
N ILE A 298 -7.98 5.86 -16.47
CA ILE A 298 -9.34 5.34 -16.23
C ILE A 298 -9.57 4.20 -17.21
N GLY A 299 -9.84 3.00 -16.68
CA GLY A 299 -9.88 1.80 -17.51
C GLY A 299 -8.61 1.61 -18.35
N ALA A 300 -8.75 1.56 -19.68
CA ALA A 300 -7.63 1.47 -20.61
C ALA A 300 -7.08 2.84 -21.04
N ASP A 301 -7.81 3.93 -20.76
CA ASP A 301 -7.43 5.27 -21.18
C ASP A 301 -6.40 5.86 -20.23
N ARG A 302 -5.36 6.47 -20.81
CA ARG A 302 -4.30 7.14 -20.06
C ARG A 302 -4.04 8.52 -20.64
N GLU A 303 -4.17 9.53 -19.79
CA GLU A 303 -3.92 10.93 -20.12
C GLU A 303 -2.78 11.51 -19.27
N VAL A 304 -1.98 12.39 -19.86
CA VAL A 304 -1.03 13.23 -19.12
C VAL A 304 -1.79 14.49 -18.71
N LEU A 305 -1.98 14.69 -17.40
CA LEU A 305 -2.71 15.85 -16.88
C LEU A 305 -1.81 17.09 -16.83
N LYS A 306 -0.55 16.90 -16.45
CA LYS A 306 0.41 17.98 -16.26
C LYS A 306 1.84 17.44 -16.28
N GLU A 307 2.76 18.24 -16.80
CA GLU A 307 4.19 18.07 -16.60
C GLU A 307 4.68 19.32 -15.85
N CYS A 308 5.04 19.14 -14.58
CA CYS A 308 5.56 20.20 -13.73
C CYS A 308 6.99 20.53 -14.16
N MET A 309 7.23 21.80 -14.48
CA MET A 309 8.53 22.32 -14.88
C MET A 309 9.30 22.93 -13.71
N THR A 310 8.60 23.29 -12.62
CA THR A 310 9.17 23.87 -11.41
C THR A 310 8.74 23.13 -10.15
N GLU A 311 9.52 23.28 -9.08
CA GLU A 311 9.17 22.69 -7.79
C GLU A 311 7.82 23.20 -7.26
N ASP A 312 7.56 24.50 -7.40
CA ASP A 312 6.28 25.10 -7.00
C ASP A 312 5.10 24.48 -7.75
N GLU A 313 5.27 24.18 -9.04
CA GLU A 313 4.23 23.50 -9.82
C GLU A 313 3.98 22.06 -9.34
N ARG A 314 5.02 21.35 -8.89
CA ARG A 314 4.91 20.01 -8.31
C ARG A 314 4.24 20.05 -6.95
N VAL A 315 4.64 20.98 -6.07
CA VAL A 315 4.02 21.16 -4.76
C VAL A 315 2.54 21.58 -4.89
N ALA A 316 2.22 22.48 -5.82
CA ALA A 316 0.83 22.84 -6.10
C ALA A 316 0.01 21.63 -6.55
N ALA A 317 0.57 20.78 -7.41
CA ALA A 317 -0.11 19.57 -7.86
C ALA A 317 -0.28 18.51 -6.75
N LEU A 318 0.70 18.37 -5.84
CA LEU A 318 0.57 17.52 -4.65
C LEU A 318 -0.64 17.93 -3.80
N LYS A 319 -0.84 19.24 -3.61
CA LYS A 319 -1.98 19.78 -2.89
C LYS A 319 -3.30 19.54 -3.64
N GLU A 320 -3.38 19.94 -4.90
CA GLU A 320 -4.61 19.89 -5.69
C GLU A 320 -5.07 18.46 -5.97
N LEU A 321 -4.15 17.58 -6.35
CA LEU A 321 -4.49 16.27 -6.89
C LEU A 321 -4.36 15.15 -5.88
N PHE A 322 -3.58 15.31 -4.81
CA PHE A 322 -3.32 14.26 -3.82
C PHE A 322 -3.69 14.66 -2.38
N ASP A 323 -4.24 15.87 -2.19
CA ASP A 323 -4.60 16.43 -0.87
C ASP A 323 -3.39 16.49 0.10
N ILE A 324 -2.18 16.65 -0.44
CA ILE A 324 -0.95 16.75 0.33
C ILE A 324 -0.55 18.21 0.47
N ASN A 325 -0.67 18.73 1.69
CA ASN A 325 -0.26 20.09 2.03
C ASN A 325 1.11 20.05 2.73
N LEU A 326 2.16 20.45 2.01
CA LEU A 326 3.51 20.55 2.57
C LEU A 326 3.67 21.85 3.38
N THR A 327 4.29 21.75 4.55
CA THR A 327 4.69 22.93 5.34
C THR A 327 5.76 23.75 4.60
N GLU A 328 6.03 24.96 5.07
CA GLU A 328 7.15 25.75 4.54
C GLU A 328 8.49 25.04 4.77
N GLU A 329 8.67 24.44 5.95
CA GLU A 329 9.86 23.64 6.28
C GLU A 329 10.03 22.46 5.30
N GLU A 330 8.95 21.71 5.03
CA GLU A 330 9.00 20.58 4.10
C GLU A 330 9.31 21.02 2.67
N ARG A 331 8.70 22.12 2.21
CA ARG A 331 9.00 22.70 0.89
C ARG A 331 10.47 23.07 0.73
N ASN A 332 11.09 23.56 1.80
CA ASN A 332 12.51 23.91 1.82
C ASN A 332 13.44 22.70 2.03
N GLY A 333 12.90 21.53 2.39
CA GLY A 333 13.69 20.34 2.70
C GLY A 333 14.12 19.52 1.49
N ILE A 334 13.53 19.76 0.31
CA ILE A 334 13.97 19.09 -0.92
C ILE A 334 15.32 19.65 -1.39
N PRO A 335 16.35 18.80 -1.59
CA PRO A 335 17.66 19.25 -2.05
C PRO A 335 17.60 19.98 -3.40
N VAL A 336 18.41 21.04 -3.57
CA VAL A 336 18.44 21.86 -4.80
C VAL A 336 18.71 21.03 -6.05
N ASP A 337 19.57 20.02 -5.96
CA ASP A 337 19.88 19.09 -7.07
C ASP A 337 18.72 18.15 -7.45
N ARG A 338 17.64 18.14 -6.66
CA ARG A 338 16.42 17.34 -6.86
C ARG A 338 15.17 18.18 -7.12
N GLN A 339 15.29 19.50 -7.05
CA GLN A 339 14.21 20.40 -7.41
C GLN A 339 13.97 20.34 -8.92
N LEU A 340 12.71 20.55 -9.32
CA LEU A 340 12.40 20.79 -10.73
C LEU A 340 12.67 22.27 -11.07
N GLY A 341 13.23 22.50 -12.26
CA GLY A 341 13.65 23.83 -12.73
C GLY A 341 15.10 24.12 -12.39
#